data_AF-A0A495QBR8-F1
#
_entry.id   AF-A0A495QBR8-F1
#
_cell.length_a   1.000
_cell.length_b   1.000
_cell.length_c   1.000
_cell.angle_alpha   90.00
_cell.angle_beta   90.00
_cell.angle_gamma   90.00
#
_symmetry.space_group_name_H-M   'P 1'
#
loop_
_entity.id
_entity.type
_entity.pdbx_description
1 polymer ?
#
loop_
_entity_poly.entity_id
_entity_poly.type
_entity_poly.pdbx_seq_one_letter_code
_entity_poly.pdbx_strand_id
1 'polypeptide(L)'
;MVPGRCVYYDAFVEEVRLRAGNIIWLGDEVRFRYKKFRYRSDAGIWNRMRSLLVETRIPVQSLSDVRIELHKNGGHSGLVLTPRAGACPFHTVAGGTIEHPDFNPLYFFVHGKEELIGEYFAEELKAAIRKTGLADTPAERPLIRVPGIPQRLIGGDGRITLNRDTVTFEFNQLAEPEKVDRRRIWTVPMSSIESVSWEPGYLAVDEISYVQVHLVGTPEGASVHPFVDINALLMSPGPAEADALFFAAALHERVMSNRSQPDPATLGTWLDLYHPHRSSERSGDSLELLKELAELRAAGVLTEDEFQAKKKEILDRL
;
A
#
# COMPACT_ATOMS: atom_id res chain seq x y z
N MET A 1 -32.28 16.21 50.07
CA MET A 1 -32.03 16.95 48.83
C MET A 1 -30.66 16.52 48.32
N VAL A 2 -30.61 15.56 47.40
CA VAL A 2 -29.40 15.02 46.78
C VAL A 2 -29.61 15.16 45.27
N PRO A 3 -28.70 15.79 44.51
CA PRO A 3 -28.96 16.09 43.11
C PRO A 3 -28.89 14.80 42.28
N GLY A 4 -29.96 14.54 41.54
CA GLY A 4 -30.02 13.46 40.56
C GLY A 4 -28.94 13.66 39.50
N ARG A 5 -28.10 12.65 39.32
CA ARG A 5 -27.27 12.55 38.12
C ARG A 5 -28.21 12.36 36.93
N CYS A 6 -28.37 13.42 36.13
CA CYS A 6 -28.85 13.29 34.76
C CYS A 6 -27.85 12.42 33.99
N VAL A 7 -28.20 11.15 33.79
CA VAL A 7 -27.52 10.27 32.85
C VAL A 7 -28.14 10.56 31.49
N TYR A 8 -27.43 11.32 30.65
CA TYR A 8 -27.76 11.37 29.23
C TYR A 8 -27.33 10.04 28.62
N TYR A 9 -28.30 9.21 28.24
CA TYR A 9 -28.09 8.08 27.34
C TYR A 9 -27.84 8.64 25.94
N ASP A 10 -26.58 8.64 25.51
CA ASP A 10 -26.26 8.75 24.09
C ASP A 10 -26.26 7.32 23.53
N ALA A 11 -27.40 6.91 22.96
CA ALA A 11 -27.76 5.50 22.74
C ALA A 11 -27.03 4.81 21.56
N PHE A 12 -25.95 5.40 21.02
CA PHE A 12 -25.35 4.93 19.76
C PHE A 12 -23.83 4.70 19.81
N VAL A 13 -23.18 4.88 20.97
CA VAL A 13 -21.73 4.69 21.10
C VAL A 13 -21.42 3.64 22.15
N GLU A 14 -20.93 2.49 21.72
CA GLU A 14 -20.46 1.42 22.61
C GLU A 14 -18.93 1.41 22.65
N GLU A 15 -18.32 1.93 23.71
CA GLU A 15 -16.88 1.85 23.95
C GLU A 15 -16.55 0.77 24.97
N VAL A 16 -15.77 -0.23 24.54
CA VAL A 16 -15.31 -1.32 25.40
C VAL A 16 -13.80 -1.27 25.55
N ARG A 17 -13.33 -1.22 26.81
CA ARG A 17 -11.91 -1.25 27.15
C ARG A 17 -11.44 -2.68 27.32
N LEU A 18 -10.47 -3.07 26.50
CA LEU A 18 -9.84 -4.38 26.49
C LEU A 18 -8.36 -4.28 26.85
N ARG A 19 -7.71 -5.43 27.01
CA ARG A 19 -6.28 -5.52 27.32
C ARG A 19 -5.42 -4.89 26.22
N ALA A 20 -5.76 -5.12 24.95
CA ALA A 20 -4.98 -4.63 23.80
C ALA A 20 -5.29 -3.16 23.41
N GLY A 21 -6.35 -2.56 23.94
CA GLY A 21 -6.85 -1.28 23.47
C GLY A 21 -8.31 -1.06 23.83
N ASN A 22 -8.98 -0.21 23.07
CA ASN A 22 -10.42 -0.03 23.12
C ASN A 22 -11.02 -0.32 21.74
N ILE A 23 -12.18 -0.96 21.73
CA ILE A 23 -13.06 -1.04 20.55
C ILE A 23 -14.20 -0.05 20.79
N ILE A 24 -14.47 0.81 19.81
CA ILE A 24 -15.56 1.78 19.85
C ILE A 24 -16.45 1.50 18.66
N TRP A 25 -17.70 1.14 18.93
CA TRP A 25 -18.70 0.86 17.92
C TRP A 25 -19.70 2.02 17.82
N LEU A 26 -19.92 2.51 16.60
CA LEU A 26 -20.78 3.65 16.29
C LEU A 26 -21.99 3.26 15.43
N GLY A 27 -22.15 1.97 15.11
CA GLY A 27 -23.22 1.42 14.26
C GLY A 27 -22.84 1.31 12.78
N ASP A 28 -22.13 2.30 12.23
CA ASP A 28 -21.66 2.34 10.83
C ASP A 28 -20.12 2.44 10.70
N GLU A 29 -19.43 2.57 11.82
CA GLU A 29 -17.97 2.65 11.95
C GLU A 29 -17.53 1.93 13.22
N VAL A 30 -16.43 1.18 13.12
CA VAL A 30 -15.68 0.69 14.28
C VAL A 30 -14.36 1.44 14.38
N ARG A 31 -13.98 1.83 15.60
CA ARG A 31 -12.67 2.40 15.88
C ARG A 31 -11.87 1.48 16.78
N PHE A 32 -10.65 1.22 16.38
CA PHE A 32 -9.66 0.57 17.22
C PHE A 32 -8.72 1.62 17.79
N ARG A 33 -8.70 1.78 19.12
CA ARG A 33 -7.72 2.61 19.82
C ARG A 33 -6.71 1.70 20.49
N TYR A 34 -5.46 1.72 20.05
CA TYR A 34 -4.47 0.75 20.49
C TYR A 34 -3.73 1.19 21.75
N LYS A 35 -3.36 0.22 22.61
CA LYS A 35 -2.44 0.43 23.74
C LYS A 35 -1.07 -0.20 23.42
N LYS A 36 0.00 0.48 23.81
CA LYS A 36 1.36 -0.10 23.78
C LYS A 36 1.47 -1.22 24.82
N PHE A 37 2.11 -2.34 24.45
CA PHE A 37 2.44 -3.40 25.40
C PHE A 37 3.81 -3.12 26.02
N ARG A 38 3.88 -3.08 27.35
CA ARG A 38 5.12 -2.79 28.10
C ARG A 38 6.05 -3.99 28.30
N TYR A 39 5.60 -5.23 28.06
CA TYR A 39 6.30 -6.44 28.56
C TYR A 39 6.53 -7.56 27.53
N ARG A 40 6.30 -7.34 26.23
CA ARG A 40 6.77 -8.27 25.17
C ARG A 40 8.06 -7.71 24.58
N SER A 41 9.19 -8.36 24.83
CA SER A 41 10.51 -7.99 24.27
C SER A 41 10.63 -8.27 22.77
N ASP A 42 9.79 -9.16 22.24
CA ASP A 42 9.63 -9.56 20.83
C ASP A 42 8.57 -8.72 20.07
N ALA A 43 7.79 -7.87 20.75
CA ALA A 43 6.73 -7.05 20.15
C ALA A 43 7.23 -5.74 19.53
N GLY A 44 8.44 -5.71 18.96
CA GLY A 44 9.02 -4.50 18.39
C GLY A 44 8.16 -3.89 17.28
N ILE A 45 7.85 -4.70 16.26
CA ILE A 45 6.97 -4.35 15.13
C ILE A 45 5.58 -3.98 15.64
N TRP A 46 4.99 -4.86 16.45
CA TRP A 46 3.68 -4.68 17.07
C TRP A 46 3.52 -3.33 17.79
N ASN A 47 4.47 -2.97 18.65
CA ASN A 47 4.46 -1.72 19.41
C ASN A 47 4.68 -0.52 18.49
N ARG A 48 5.51 -0.67 17.46
CA ARG A 48 5.74 0.38 16.47
C ARG A 48 4.46 0.66 15.67
N MET A 49 3.82 -0.36 15.12
CA MET A 49 2.52 -0.23 14.41
C MET A 49 1.49 0.52 15.26
N ARG A 50 1.34 0.17 16.53
CA ARG A 50 0.38 0.85 17.43
C ARG A 50 0.73 2.29 17.73
N SER A 51 2.02 2.58 17.81
CA SER A 51 2.49 3.93 18.02
C SER A 51 2.23 4.85 16.82
N LEU A 52 2.27 4.28 15.61
CA LEU A 52 1.97 4.98 14.36
C LEU A 52 0.46 5.14 14.17
N LEU A 53 -0.30 4.06 14.38
CA LEU A 53 -1.75 4.07 14.19
C LEU A 53 -2.45 4.95 15.24
N VAL A 54 -2.15 4.76 16.52
CA VAL A 54 -2.83 5.34 17.70
C VAL A 54 -4.32 4.97 17.76
N GLU A 55 -5.09 5.40 16.77
CA GLU A 55 -6.48 5.06 16.52
C GLU A 55 -6.68 4.76 15.02
N THR A 56 -7.43 3.72 14.70
CA THR A 56 -7.83 3.39 13.32
C THR A 56 -9.34 3.41 13.22
N ARG A 57 -9.85 4.21 12.29
CA ARG A 57 -11.28 4.33 11.99
C ARG A 57 -11.62 3.47 10.79
N ILE A 58 -12.62 2.63 10.94
CA ILE A 58 -12.92 1.56 9.99
C ILE A 58 -14.43 1.66 9.70
N PRO A 59 -14.81 2.36 8.62
CA PRO A 59 -16.20 2.40 8.19
C PRO A 59 -16.67 0.98 7.85
N VAL A 60 -17.89 0.59 8.24
CA VAL A 60 -18.44 -0.74 7.94
C VAL A 60 -18.48 -0.98 6.42
N GLN A 61 -18.79 0.04 5.65
CA GLN A 61 -18.74 0.02 4.18
C GLN A 61 -17.33 -0.24 3.60
N SER A 62 -16.27 -0.25 4.41
CA SER A 62 -14.92 -0.63 3.97
C SER A 62 -14.67 -2.14 4.06
N LEU A 63 -15.55 -2.89 4.72
CA LEU A 63 -15.34 -4.29 5.09
C LEU A 63 -16.13 -5.24 4.19
N SER A 64 -15.51 -6.37 3.87
CA SER A 64 -16.16 -7.51 3.24
C SER A 64 -16.56 -8.57 4.26
N ASP A 65 -15.77 -8.73 5.33
CA ASP A 65 -16.01 -9.75 6.35
C ASP A 65 -15.36 -9.38 7.70
N VAL A 66 -15.75 -10.12 8.74
CA VAL A 66 -15.11 -10.10 10.05
C VAL A 66 -15.12 -11.51 10.63
N ARG A 67 -13.99 -11.91 11.21
CA ARG A 67 -13.82 -13.24 11.82
C ARG A 67 -13.08 -13.17 13.14
N ILE A 68 -13.33 -14.19 13.96
CA ILE A 68 -12.53 -14.46 15.16
C ILE A 68 -11.49 -15.52 14.79
N GLU A 69 -10.23 -15.19 14.97
CA GLU A 69 -9.14 -16.16 14.97
C GLU A 69 -8.94 -16.74 16.37
N LEU A 70 -9.09 -18.06 16.48
CA LEU A 70 -8.76 -18.80 17.68
C LEU A 70 -7.30 -19.23 17.62
N HIS A 71 -6.48 -18.83 18.58
CA HIS A 71 -5.08 -19.23 18.60
C HIS A 71 -4.91 -20.55 19.38
N LYS A 72 -4.18 -21.50 18.79
CA LYS A 72 -4.15 -22.91 19.20
C LYS A 72 -3.56 -23.17 20.61
N ASN A 73 -2.95 -22.18 21.25
CA ASN A 73 -2.23 -22.33 22.53
C ASN A 73 -2.75 -21.43 23.67
N GLY A 74 -4.05 -21.08 23.69
CA GLY A 74 -4.74 -20.60 24.89
C GLY A 74 -4.40 -19.19 25.41
N GLY A 75 -3.70 -18.36 24.63
CA GLY A 75 -3.28 -17.03 25.07
C GLY A 75 -4.18 -15.88 24.61
N HIS A 76 -4.56 -15.86 23.34
CA HIS A 76 -5.22 -14.72 22.69
C HIS A 76 -6.05 -15.19 21.49
N SER A 77 -7.26 -14.67 21.33
CA SER A 77 -8.04 -14.74 20.09
C SER A 77 -7.91 -13.39 19.38
N GLY A 78 -8.19 -13.31 18.08
CA GLY A 78 -8.08 -12.08 17.31
C GLY A 78 -9.37 -11.73 16.61
N LEU A 79 -9.87 -10.50 16.78
CA LEU A 79 -10.89 -9.96 15.89
C LEU A 79 -10.20 -9.43 14.63
N VAL A 80 -10.45 -10.08 13.50
CA VAL A 80 -9.84 -9.75 12.20
C VAL A 80 -10.91 -9.18 11.29
N LEU A 81 -10.74 -7.92 10.89
CA LEU A 81 -11.60 -7.26 9.93
C LEU A 81 -10.98 -7.37 8.54
N THR A 82 -11.73 -7.95 7.59
CA THR A 82 -11.28 -8.08 6.21
C THR A 82 -11.82 -6.92 5.39
N PRO A 83 -10.96 -6.06 4.82
CA PRO A 83 -11.41 -4.96 3.99
C PRO A 83 -11.80 -5.45 2.60
N ARG A 84 -12.74 -4.76 1.97
CA ARG A 84 -12.99 -4.90 0.53
C ARG A 84 -11.74 -4.52 -0.25
N ALA A 85 -11.54 -5.12 -1.43
CA ALA A 85 -10.43 -4.76 -2.31
C ALA A 85 -10.40 -3.23 -2.56
N GLY A 86 -9.24 -2.61 -2.41
CA GLY A 86 -9.04 -1.17 -2.57
C GLY A 86 -9.51 -0.29 -1.40
N ALA A 87 -10.23 -0.83 -0.40
CA ALA A 87 -10.77 -0.03 0.71
C ALA A 87 -9.71 0.34 1.77
N CYS A 88 -8.64 -0.44 1.89
CA CYS A 88 -7.59 -0.28 2.89
C CYS A 88 -6.20 -0.15 2.23
N PRO A 89 -5.56 1.02 2.28
CA PRO A 89 -4.24 1.24 1.69
C PRO A 89 -3.16 0.26 2.16
N PHE A 90 -3.17 -0.10 3.45
CA PHE A 90 -2.23 -1.08 4.01
C PHE A 90 -2.32 -2.45 3.34
N HIS A 91 -3.55 -2.91 3.07
CA HIS A 91 -3.79 -4.17 2.38
C HIS A 91 -3.46 -4.05 0.89
N THR A 92 -3.78 -2.91 0.26
CA THR A 92 -3.44 -2.67 -1.15
C THR A 92 -1.93 -2.77 -1.40
N VAL A 93 -1.11 -2.11 -0.58
CA VAL A 93 0.36 -2.13 -0.76
C VAL A 93 0.98 -3.47 -0.39
N ALA A 94 0.33 -4.24 0.49
CA ALA A 94 0.77 -5.59 0.85
C ALA A 94 0.33 -6.67 -0.16
N GLY A 95 -0.28 -6.30 -1.30
CA GLY A 95 -0.77 -7.25 -2.30
C GLY A 95 -2.06 -7.98 -1.89
N GLY A 96 -2.79 -7.48 -0.90
CA GLY A 96 -4.03 -8.06 -0.40
C GLY A 96 -3.98 -8.31 1.11
N THR A 97 -3.95 -9.58 1.50
CA THR A 97 -4.06 -9.98 2.91
C THR A 97 -2.76 -9.77 3.67
N ILE A 98 -2.82 -9.16 4.85
CA ILE A 98 -1.70 -9.13 5.81
C ILE A 98 -1.92 -10.25 6.82
N GLU A 99 -1.20 -11.35 6.64
CA GLU A 99 -1.38 -12.57 7.43
C GLU A 99 -0.84 -12.43 8.86
N HIS A 100 0.36 -11.86 9.02
CA HIS A 100 0.96 -11.77 10.34
C HIS A 100 0.29 -10.67 11.17
N PRO A 101 -0.30 -11.00 12.35
CA PRO A 101 -1.09 -10.06 13.15
C PRO A 101 -0.32 -8.80 13.56
N ASP A 102 1.00 -8.88 13.69
CA ASP A 102 1.81 -7.74 14.10
C ASP A 102 1.89 -6.60 13.09
N PHE A 103 1.65 -6.90 11.81
CA PHE A 103 1.60 -5.92 10.75
C PHE A 103 0.18 -5.47 10.43
N ASN A 104 -0.84 -6.25 10.79
CA ASN A 104 -2.19 -6.02 10.32
C ASN A 104 -2.91 -4.93 11.16
N PRO A 105 -3.20 -3.74 10.61
CA PRO A 105 -3.91 -2.68 11.33
C PRO A 105 -5.36 -3.07 11.65
N LEU A 106 -5.94 -4.01 10.90
CA LEU A 106 -7.31 -4.48 11.07
C LEU A 106 -7.42 -5.74 11.95
N TYR A 107 -6.34 -6.06 12.65
CA TYR A 107 -6.30 -7.11 13.66
C TYR A 107 -6.33 -6.50 15.07
N PHE A 108 -7.33 -6.89 15.86
CA PHE A 108 -7.45 -6.52 17.26
C PHE A 108 -7.33 -7.73 18.18
N PHE A 109 -6.36 -7.72 19.09
CA PHE A 109 -6.14 -8.84 20.01
C PHE A 109 -7.19 -8.83 21.11
N VAL A 110 -7.80 -9.99 21.30
CA VAL A 110 -8.78 -10.29 22.33
C VAL A 110 -8.15 -11.28 23.29
N HIS A 111 -8.06 -10.94 24.56
CA HIS A 111 -7.56 -11.88 25.56
C HIS A 111 -8.60 -13.00 25.81
N GLY A 112 -8.20 -14.19 26.24
CA GLY A 112 -9.16 -15.30 26.44
C GLY A 112 -10.32 -14.96 27.41
N LYS A 113 -10.07 -14.11 28.42
CA LYS A 113 -11.13 -13.59 29.33
C LYS A 113 -12.10 -12.59 28.68
N GLU A 114 -11.79 -12.13 27.48
CA GLU A 114 -12.51 -11.12 26.69
C GLU A 114 -13.16 -11.73 25.44
N GLU A 115 -13.10 -13.06 25.28
CA GLU A 115 -13.53 -13.77 24.07
C GLU A 115 -15.00 -13.53 23.72
N LEU A 116 -15.90 -13.63 24.71
CA LEU A 116 -17.33 -13.34 24.52
C LEU A 116 -17.60 -11.91 24.00
N ILE A 117 -16.76 -10.95 24.39
CA ILE A 117 -16.86 -9.57 23.90
C ILE A 117 -16.42 -9.51 22.43
N GLY A 118 -15.35 -10.23 22.08
CA GLY A 118 -14.90 -10.35 20.70
C GLY A 118 -15.96 -10.96 19.79
N GLU A 119 -16.56 -12.08 20.23
CA GLU A 119 -17.65 -12.76 19.50
C GLU A 119 -18.87 -11.85 19.30
N TYR A 120 -19.28 -11.13 20.34
CA TYR A 120 -20.36 -10.14 20.25
C TYR A 120 -20.07 -9.09 19.16
N PHE A 121 -18.89 -8.47 19.18
CA PHE A 121 -18.53 -7.48 18.16
C PHE A 121 -18.45 -8.08 16.76
N ALA A 122 -17.95 -9.31 16.61
CA ALA A 122 -17.90 -9.98 15.33
C ALA A 122 -19.32 -10.16 14.75
N GLU A 123 -20.29 -10.59 15.56
CA GLU A 123 -21.67 -10.77 15.10
C GLU A 123 -22.36 -9.43 14.76
N GLU A 124 -22.18 -8.40 15.58
CA GLU A 124 -22.70 -7.05 15.29
C GLU A 124 -22.10 -6.49 13.99
N LEU A 125 -20.79 -6.61 13.80
CA LEU A 125 -20.12 -6.17 12.58
C LEU A 125 -20.55 -7.00 11.36
N LYS A 126 -20.69 -8.32 11.46
CA LYS A 126 -21.25 -9.14 10.36
C LYS A 126 -22.65 -8.68 9.98
N ALA A 127 -23.51 -8.41 10.97
CA ALA A 127 -24.86 -7.92 10.71
C ALA A 127 -24.83 -6.54 10.02
N ALA A 128 -23.95 -5.64 10.44
CA ALA A 128 -23.77 -4.33 9.81
C ALA A 128 -23.21 -4.44 8.38
N ILE A 129 -22.19 -5.27 8.15
CA ILE A 129 -21.59 -5.53 6.84
C ILE A 129 -22.67 -6.05 5.87
N ARG A 130 -23.47 -7.05 6.28
CA ARG A 130 -24.56 -7.59 5.44
C ARG A 130 -25.56 -6.50 5.03
N LYS A 131 -25.90 -5.57 5.93
CA LYS A 131 -26.83 -4.46 5.64
C LYS A 131 -26.30 -3.50 4.57
N THR A 132 -24.97 -3.39 4.40
CA THR A 132 -24.41 -2.53 3.36
C THR A 132 -24.70 -3.07 1.95
N GLY A 133 -24.79 -4.39 1.78
CA GLY A 133 -24.87 -5.02 0.45
C GLY A 133 -23.60 -4.85 -0.40
N LEU A 134 -22.48 -4.42 0.20
CA LEU A 134 -21.25 -4.08 -0.51
C LEU A 134 -20.14 -5.13 -0.37
N ALA A 135 -20.32 -6.18 0.43
CA ALA A 135 -19.26 -7.10 0.83
C ALA A 135 -18.44 -7.68 -0.34
N ASP A 136 -19.11 -8.03 -1.44
CA ASP A 136 -18.50 -8.64 -2.63
C ASP A 136 -18.09 -7.63 -3.71
N THR A 137 -18.17 -6.32 -3.42
CA THR A 137 -17.86 -5.25 -4.37
C THR A 137 -16.55 -4.55 -4.00
N PRO A 138 -15.60 -4.39 -4.93
CA PRO A 138 -14.42 -3.57 -4.70
C PRO A 138 -14.80 -2.13 -4.32
N ALA A 139 -13.98 -1.48 -3.50
CA ALA A 139 -14.13 -0.06 -3.21
C ALA A 139 -13.49 0.77 -4.33
N GLU A 140 -14.20 1.81 -4.78
CA GLU A 140 -13.71 2.74 -5.82
C GLU A 140 -12.52 3.59 -5.35
N ARG A 141 -12.36 3.74 -4.03
CA ARG A 141 -11.31 4.52 -3.39
C ARG A 141 -11.02 3.98 -1.98
N PRO A 142 -9.85 4.29 -1.41
CA PRO A 142 -9.58 4.03 0.00
C PRO A 142 -10.63 4.65 0.91
N LEU A 143 -11.17 3.83 1.82
CA LEU A 143 -12.15 4.23 2.83
C LEU A 143 -11.52 4.28 4.23
N ILE A 144 -10.50 3.46 4.47
CA ILE A 144 -9.69 3.49 5.68
C ILE A 144 -8.52 4.43 5.44
N ARG A 145 -8.31 5.38 6.35
CA ARG A 145 -7.27 6.41 6.21
C ARG A 145 -5.99 6.03 6.93
N VAL A 146 -4.85 6.32 6.31
CA VAL A 146 -3.54 6.19 6.95
C VAL A 146 -3.28 7.41 7.86
N PRO A 147 -2.96 7.22 9.15
CA PRO A 147 -2.73 8.34 10.07
C PRO A 147 -1.45 9.14 9.77
N GLY A 148 -1.59 10.23 9.02
CA GLY A 148 -0.45 11.08 8.66
C GLY A 148 0.52 10.40 7.68
N ILE A 149 1.40 11.20 7.07
CA ILE A 149 2.38 10.70 6.10
C ILE A 149 3.78 11.03 6.63
N PRO A 150 4.62 10.02 6.92
CA PRO A 150 6.02 10.29 7.25
C PRO A 150 6.71 10.96 6.05
N GLN A 151 7.38 12.09 6.26
CA GLN A 151 8.15 12.75 5.20
C GLN A 151 9.42 11.98 4.81
N ARG A 152 9.81 10.99 5.61
CA ARG A 152 11.04 10.22 5.40
C ARG A 152 10.86 8.79 5.91
N LEU A 153 11.36 7.84 5.14
CA LEU A 153 11.55 6.45 5.53
C LEU A 153 13.05 6.14 5.56
N ILE A 154 13.51 5.48 6.62
CA ILE A 154 14.91 5.04 6.76
C ILE A 154 14.95 3.53 6.58
N GLY A 155 15.70 3.08 5.58
CA GLY A 155 15.95 1.67 5.32
C GLY A 155 17.32 1.24 5.82
N GLY A 156 17.64 -0.03 5.59
CA GLY A 156 18.99 -0.57 5.78
C GLY A 156 19.96 -0.04 4.73
N ASP A 157 19.55 0.00 3.47
CA ASP A 157 20.39 0.37 2.32
C ASP A 157 20.26 1.84 1.90
N GLY A 158 19.45 2.63 2.59
CA GLY A 158 19.27 4.03 2.24
C GLY A 158 18.11 4.71 2.93
N ARG A 159 17.49 5.64 2.22
CA ARG A 159 16.29 6.34 2.67
C ARG A 159 15.44 6.79 1.51
N ILE A 160 14.15 6.96 1.79
CA ILE A 160 13.21 7.67 0.92
C ILE A 160 12.82 8.98 1.61
N THR A 161 12.83 10.08 0.87
CA THR A 161 12.28 11.37 1.28
C THR A 161 11.08 11.71 0.41
N LEU A 162 9.95 12.03 1.04
CA LEU A 162 8.74 12.47 0.38
C LEU A 162 8.66 14.00 0.38
N ASN A 163 8.63 14.59 -0.81
CA ASN A 163 8.33 16.00 -1.02
C ASN A 163 6.86 16.17 -1.45
N ARG A 164 6.48 17.40 -1.86
CA ARG A 164 5.10 17.71 -2.24
C ARG A 164 4.58 16.86 -3.40
N ASP A 165 5.44 16.63 -4.40
CA ASP A 165 5.16 16.06 -5.72
C ASP A 165 6.22 15.06 -6.21
N THR A 166 7.24 14.77 -5.39
CA THR A 166 8.32 13.85 -5.74
C THR A 166 8.69 12.93 -4.56
N VAL A 167 9.23 11.77 -4.90
CA VAL A 167 9.83 10.80 -3.98
C VAL A 167 11.30 10.67 -4.33
N THR A 168 12.19 10.89 -3.36
CA THR A 168 13.64 10.79 -3.57
C THR A 168 14.24 9.64 -2.78
N PHE A 169 14.82 8.68 -3.48
CA PHE A 169 15.66 7.63 -2.94
C PHE A 169 17.10 8.12 -2.84
N GLU A 170 17.76 7.82 -1.72
CA GLU A 170 19.18 8.04 -1.53
C GLU A 170 19.82 6.82 -0.87
N PHE A 171 20.71 6.17 -1.62
CA PHE A 171 21.37 4.94 -1.21
C PHE A 171 22.66 5.21 -0.42
N ASN A 172 22.88 4.40 0.60
CA ASN A 172 24.05 4.46 1.46
C ASN A 172 25.09 3.38 1.05
N GLN A 173 26.12 3.21 1.87
CA GLN A 173 27.22 2.26 1.60
C GLN A 173 26.85 0.77 1.82
N LEU A 174 25.67 0.48 2.39
CA LEU A 174 25.14 -0.87 2.59
C LEU A 174 24.23 -1.30 1.42
N ALA A 175 23.92 -0.40 0.49
CA ALA A 175 23.26 -0.78 -0.74
C ALA A 175 24.15 -1.62 -1.64
N GLU A 176 23.52 -2.48 -2.44
CA GLU A 176 24.22 -3.17 -3.51
C GLU A 176 24.97 -2.16 -4.38
N PRO A 177 26.24 -2.42 -4.73
CA PRO A 177 27.05 -1.49 -5.53
C PRO A 177 26.34 -1.05 -6.81
N GLU A 178 25.59 -1.95 -7.45
CA GLU A 178 24.83 -1.65 -8.65
C GLU A 178 23.79 -0.54 -8.47
N LYS A 179 23.11 -0.46 -7.32
CA LYS A 179 22.16 0.64 -7.03
C LYS A 179 22.89 1.98 -7.02
N VAL A 180 24.03 2.01 -6.33
CA VAL A 180 24.84 3.23 -6.15
C VAL A 180 25.43 3.67 -7.49
N ASP A 181 25.96 2.72 -8.26
CA ASP A 181 26.57 2.96 -9.57
C ASP A 181 25.55 3.41 -10.62
N ARG A 182 24.35 2.81 -10.63
CA ARG A 182 23.25 3.25 -11.49
C ARG A 182 22.77 4.64 -11.09
N ARG A 183 22.33 4.82 -9.84
CA ARG A 183 21.80 6.08 -9.31
C ARG A 183 21.89 6.13 -7.77
N ARG A 184 22.98 6.70 -7.23
CA ARG A 184 23.08 7.00 -5.78
C ARG A 184 21.91 7.84 -5.24
N ILE A 185 21.45 8.82 -6.02
CA ILE A 185 20.25 9.62 -5.73
C ILE A 185 19.31 9.46 -6.92
N TRP A 186 18.07 9.09 -6.63
CA TRP A 186 17.03 8.86 -7.63
C TRP A 186 15.74 9.57 -7.22
N THR A 187 15.22 10.45 -8.07
CA THR A 187 14.01 11.22 -7.79
C THR A 187 12.94 10.84 -8.80
N VAL A 188 11.78 10.43 -8.28
CA VAL A 188 10.62 9.99 -9.04
C VAL A 188 9.49 11.00 -8.84
N PRO A 189 8.97 11.62 -9.91
CA PRO A 189 7.74 12.38 -9.86
C PRO A 189 6.58 11.50 -9.41
N MET A 190 5.74 12.03 -8.53
CA MET A 190 4.59 11.29 -7.99
C MET A 190 3.59 10.89 -9.07
N SER A 191 3.48 11.68 -10.14
CA SER A 191 2.66 11.35 -11.32
C SER A 191 3.20 10.17 -12.13
N SER A 192 4.49 9.85 -12.00
CA SER A 192 5.13 8.71 -12.65
C SER A 192 4.99 7.42 -11.85
N ILE A 193 4.45 7.46 -10.63
CA ILE A 193 4.23 6.28 -9.79
C ILE A 193 2.84 5.71 -10.07
N GLU A 194 2.78 4.46 -10.53
CA GLU A 194 1.54 3.71 -10.76
C GLU A 194 1.04 3.08 -9.47
N SER A 195 1.94 2.39 -8.76
CA SER A 195 1.62 1.70 -7.53
C SER A 195 2.81 1.65 -6.59
N VAL A 196 2.54 1.28 -5.35
CA VAL A 196 3.55 1.08 -4.31
C VAL A 196 3.30 -0.29 -3.72
N SER A 197 4.34 -1.11 -3.62
CA SER A 197 4.29 -2.38 -2.91
C SER A 197 5.15 -2.34 -1.66
N TRP A 198 4.74 -3.16 -0.70
CA TRP A 198 5.51 -3.49 0.49
C TRP A 198 5.45 -4.99 0.71
N GLU A 199 6.60 -5.58 1.02
CA GLU A 199 6.70 -6.98 1.40
C GLU A 199 7.43 -7.09 2.75
N PRO A 200 6.89 -7.85 3.72
CA PRO A 200 7.58 -8.10 4.98
C PRO A 200 8.70 -9.12 4.82
N GLY A 201 9.68 -9.08 5.73
CA GLY A 201 10.84 -9.99 5.66
C GLY A 201 10.43 -11.46 5.74
N TYR A 202 9.40 -11.82 6.50
CA TYR A 202 8.98 -13.22 6.65
C TYR A 202 8.31 -13.83 5.39
N LEU A 203 7.97 -13.02 4.39
CA LEU A 203 7.45 -13.49 3.09
C LEU A 203 8.45 -13.34 1.96
N ALA A 204 9.32 -12.32 2.04
CA ALA A 204 10.31 -12.04 1.03
C ALA A 204 11.26 -13.22 0.86
N VAL A 205 11.59 -13.55 -0.40
CA VAL A 205 12.48 -14.67 -0.77
C VAL A 205 13.83 -14.57 -0.08
N ASP A 206 14.35 -13.36 0.08
CA ASP A 206 15.65 -13.09 0.70
C ASP A 206 15.54 -12.72 2.19
N GLU A 207 14.38 -12.91 2.80
CA GLU A 207 14.09 -12.61 4.21
C GLU A 207 14.27 -11.12 4.60
N ILE A 208 14.29 -10.21 3.62
CA ILE A 208 14.44 -8.76 3.83
C ILE A 208 13.19 -8.03 3.37
N SER A 209 12.58 -7.27 4.28
CA SER A 209 11.44 -6.40 3.93
C SER A 209 11.88 -5.26 3.03
N TYR A 210 10.99 -4.84 2.13
CA TYR A 210 11.25 -3.69 1.26
C TYR A 210 9.99 -2.90 0.94
N VAL A 211 10.19 -1.65 0.48
CA VAL A 211 9.18 -0.83 -0.20
C VAL A 211 9.65 -0.59 -1.61
N GLN A 212 8.77 -0.77 -2.60
CA GLN A 212 9.07 -0.55 -4.01
C GLN A 212 8.00 0.32 -4.67
N VAL A 213 8.44 1.26 -5.51
CA VAL A 213 7.54 2.05 -6.37
C VAL A 213 7.54 1.46 -7.77
N HIS A 214 6.36 1.32 -8.36
CA HIS A 214 6.19 0.82 -9.72
C HIS A 214 5.83 1.99 -10.62
N LEU A 215 6.53 2.14 -11.75
CA LEU A 215 6.36 3.29 -12.64
C LEU A 215 5.23 3.07 -13.64
N VAL A 216 4.47 4.12 -13.94
CA VAL A 216 3.42 4.10 -14.96
C VAL A 216 4.00 3.69 -16.31
N GLY A 217 3.39 2.69 -16.95
CA GLY A 217 3.77 2.22 -18.28
C GLY A 217 4.94 1.22 -18.31
N THR A 218 5.34 0.71 -17.14
CA THR A 218 6.31 -0.38 -17.01
C THR A 218 5.79 -1.62 -17.77
N PRO A 219 6.53 -2.15 -18.76
CA PRO A 219 6.08 -3.31 -19.51
C PRO A 219 5.93 -4.56 -18.65
N GLU A 220 5.00 -5.44 -19.02
CA GLU A 220 4.86 -6.74 -18.39
C GLU A 220 6.18 -7.54 -18.51
N GLY A 221 6.56 -8.18 -17.40
CA GLY A 221 7.82 -8.93 -17.30
C GLY A 221 9.08 -8.08 -17.14
N ALA A 222 9.00 -6.74 -17.13
CA ALA A 222 10.15 -5.87 -16.87
C ALA A 222 10.52 -5.78 -15.38
N SER A 223 10.12 -6.73 -14.53
CA SER A 223 10.38 -6.69 -13.09
C SER A 223 11.88 -6.72 -12.77
N VAL A 224 12.29 -5.96 -11.76
CA VAL A 224 13.66 -5.91 -11.26
C VAL A 224 13.66 -6.29 -9.80
N HIS A 225 14.63 -7.12 -9.41
CA HIS A 225 14.77 -7.58 -8.04
C HIS A 225 15.00 -6.41 -7.06
N PRO A 226 14.30 -6.33 -5.91
CA PRO A 226 14.38 -5.18 -4.98
C PRO A 226 15.78 -4.84 -4.46
N PHE A 227 16.70 -5.82 -4.43
CA PHE A 227 18.09 -5.59 -4.00
C PHE A 227 18.89 -4.72 -4.97
N VAL A 228 18.53 -4.71 -6.25
CA VAL A 228 19.25 -3.96 -7.29
C VAL A 228 18.41 -2.88 -7.97
N ASP A 229 17.11 -2.83 -7.68
CA ASP A 229 16.18 -1.82 -8.22
C ASP A 229 16.29 -0.48 -7.49
N ILE A 230 16.65 0.59 -8.19
CA ILE A 230 16.70 1.96 -7.67
C ILE A 230 15.33 2.51 -7.24
N ASN A 231 14.24 1.84 -7.60
CA ASN A 231 12.88 2.12 -7.11
C ASN A 231 12.53 1.39 -5.81
N ALA A 232 13.45 0.60 -5.25
CA ALA A 232 13.23 -0.16 -4.02
C ALA A 232 14.16 0.28 -2.89
N LEU A 233 13.62 0.33 -1.67
CA LEU A 233 14.36 0.54 -0.43
C LEU A 233 14.25 -0.71 0.44
N LEU A 234 15.38 -1.27 0.83
CA LEU A 234 15.45 -2.41 1.75
C LEU A 234 15.35 -1.93 3.20
N MET A 235 14.64 -2.67 4.03
CA MET A 235 14.40 -2.32 5.42
C MET A 235 15.29 -3.13 6.35
N SER A 236 15.72 -2.52 7.45
CA SER A 236 16.30 -3.29 8.54
C SER A 236 15.20 -4.13 9.22
N PRO A 237 15.50 -5.38 9.61
CA PRO A 237 14.51 -6.23 10.26
C PRO A 237 14.04 -5.64 11.58
N GLY A 238 12.79 -5.93 11.95
CA GLY A 238 12.17 -5.48 13.19
C GLY A 238 11.34 -4.20 13.02
N PRO A 239 11.33 -3.26 13.98
CA PRO A 239 10.37 -2.15 14.00
C PRO A 239 10.31 -1.29 12.73
N ALA A 240 11.41 -1.18 11.97
CA ALA A 240 11.43 -0.40 10.73
C ALA A 240 10.49 -0.98 9.65
N GLU A 241 10.18 -2.27 9.68
CA GLU A 241 9.22 -2.89 8.77
C GLU A 241 7.79 -2.33 8.97
N ALA A 242 7.44 -1.95 10.20
CA ALA A 242 6.19 -1.23 10.47
C ALA A 242 6.20 0.18 9.87
N ASP A 243 7.34 0.88 9.93
CA ASP A 243 7.50 2.18 9.29
C ASP A 243 7.38 2.08 7.77
N ALA A 244 7.90 0.99 7.18
CA ALA A 244 7.83 0.70 5.75
C ALA A 244 6.39 0.51 5.27
N LEU A 245 5.62 -0.37 5.91
CA LEU A 245 4.21 -0.58 5.60
C LEU A 245 3.41 0.73 5.71
N PHE A 246 3.67 1.50 6.79
CA PHE A 246 2.97 2.76 7.01
C PHE A 246 3.31 3.82 5.96
N PHE A 247 4.59 3.94 5.62
CA PHE A 247 5.05 4.85 4.57
C PHE A 247 4.49 4.45 3.20
N ALA A 248 4.53 3.17 2.84
CA ALA A 248 4.00 2.66 1.58
C ALA A 248 2.50 2.95 1.44
N ALA A 249 1.71 2.65 2.48
CA ALA A 249 0.27 2.91 2.51
C ALA A 249 -0.05 4.41 2.38
N ALA A 250 0.72 5.26 3.07
CA ALA A 250 0.56 6.71 3.01
C ALA A 250 0.95 7.28 1.63
N LEU A 251 2.03 6.77 1.03
CA LEU A 251 2.44 7.14 -0.32
C LEU A 251 1.39 6.72 -1.35
N HIS A 252 0.81 5.52 -1.20
CA HIS A 252 -0.28 5.05 -2.06
C HIS A 252 -1.49 6.00 -2.04
N GLU A 253 -1.98 6.42 -0.86
CA GLU A 253 -3.06 7.41 -0.78
C GLU A 253 -2.71 8.72 -1.50
N ARG A 254 -1.45 9.15 -1.36
CA ARG A 254 -0.97 10.39 -1.95
C ARG A 254 -0.89 10.31 -3.48
N VAL A 255 -0.37 9.20 -4.03
CA VAL A 255 -0.34 8.91 -5.47
C VAL A 255 -1.76 8.88 -6.03
N MET A 256 -2.69 8.19 -5.36
CA MET A 256 -4.08 8.11 -5.80
C MET A 256 -4.79 9.47 -5.81
N SER A 257 -4.39 10.39 -4.93
CA SER A 257 -4.93 11.75 -4.85
C SER A 257 -4.26 12.73 -5.84
N ASN A 258 -3.13 12.37 -6.45
CA ASN A 258 -2.32 13.24 -7.30
C ASN A 258 -2.14 12.66 -8.71
N ARG A 259 -3.25 12.42 -9.41
CA ARG A 259 -3.25 11.92 -10.79
C ARG A 259 -3.01 13.06 -11.78
N SER A 260 -1.74 13.44 -11.93
CA SER A 260 -1.28 14.31 -13.03
C SER A 260 -0.71 13.45 -14.16
N GLN A 261 -0.45 14.05 -15.33
CA GLN A 261 0.17 13.33 -16.44
C GLN A 261 1.57 12.81 -16.00
N PRO A 262 1.88 11.53 -16.26
CA PRO A 262 3.19 10.95 -15.92
C PRO A 262 4.30 11.64 -16.73
N ASP A 263 5.49 11.75 -16.13
CA ASP A 263 6.69 12.17 -16.87
C ASP A 263 7.32 10.95 -17.56
N PRO A 264 7.24 10.85 -18.90
CA PRO A 264 7.78 9.71 -19.63
C PRO A 264 9.30 9.56 -19.50
N ALA A 265 10.04 10.65 -19.19
CA ALA A 265 11.50 10.59 -19.04
C ALA A 265 11.92 9.75 -17.82
N THR A 266 11.08 9.68 -16.78
CA THR A 266 11.33 8.86 -15.59
C THR A 266 11.36 7.38 -15.95
N LEU A 267 10.33 6.90 -16.67
CA LEU A 267 10.27 5.51 -17.13
C LEU A 267 11.40 5.19 -18.11
N GLY A 268 11.66 6.09 -19.08
CA GLY A 268 12.74 5.91 -20.05
C GLY A 268 14.10 5.72 -19.37
N THR A 269 14.43 6.59 -18.41
CA THR A 269 15.66 6.48 -17.63
C THR A 269 15.77 5.14 -16.89
N TRP A 270 14.68 4.68 -16.28
CA TRP A 270 14.68 3.42 -15.56
C TRP A 270 14.83 2.23 -16.53
N LEU A 271 14.12 2.23 -17.66
CA LEU A 271 14.25 1.18 -18.69
C LEU A 271 15.67 1.10 -19.26
N ASP A 272 16.33 2.23 -19.51
CA ASP A 272 17.71 2.22 -20.02
C ASP A 272 18.70 1.56 -19.04
N LEU A 273 18.44 1.62 -17.73
CA LEU A 273 19.31 1.05 -16.69
C LEU A 273 19.16 -0.47 -16.53
N TYR A 274 17.99 -1.02 -16.84
CA TYR A 274 17.66 -2.43 -16.55
C TYR A 274 17.28 -3.25 -17.79
N HIS A 275 16.75 -2.59 -18.82
CA HIS A 275 16.21 -3.19 -20.04
C HIS A 275 16.65 -2.40 -21.30
N PRO A 276 17.96 -2.19 -21.52
CA PRO A 276 18.45 -1.29 -22.58
C PRO A 276 18.06 -1.73 -24.00
N HIS A 277 17.80 -3.03 -24.21
CA HIS A 277 17.36 -3.55 -25.50
C HIS A 277 15.88 -3.24 -25.78
N ARG A 278 15.04 -3.11 -24.74
CA ARG A 278 13.61 -2.79 -24.88
C ARG A 278 13.36 -1.29 -25.10
N SER A 279 14.19 -0.43 -24.52
CA SER A 279 14.11 1.01 -24.78
C SER A 279 14.52 1.35 -26.21
N SER A 280 15.52 0.65 -26.77
CA SER A 280 15.88 0.78 -28.18
C SER A 280 14.81 0.26 -29.13
N GLU A 281 14.11 -0.83 -28.78
CA GLU A 281 13.02 -1.37 -29.59
C GLU A 281 11.84 -0.38 -29.68
N ARG A 282 11.35 0.21 -28.57
CA ARG A 282 10.25 1.20 -28.62
C ARG A 282 10.56 2.44 -29.47
N SER A 283 11.80 2.92 -29.41
CA SER A 283 12.23 4.18 -30.04
C SER A 283 12.66 3.99 -31.50
N GLY A 284 13.37 2.88 -31.77
CA GLY A 284 13.85 2.52 -33.10
C GLY A 284 12.73 2.00 -34.00
N ASP A 285 11.89 1.10 -33.48
CA ASP A 285 10.81 0.47 -34.23
C ASP A 285 9.75 1.49 -34.66
N SER A 286 9.36 2.43 -33.79
CA SER A 286 8.37 3.45 -34.15
C SER A 286 8.85 4.38 -35.28
N LEU A 287 10.15 4.71 -35.32
CA LEU A 287 10.72 5.54 -36.39
C LEU A 287 10.97 4.75 -37.69
N GLU A 288 11.32 3.47 -37.58
CA GLU A 288 11.44 2.55 -38.73
C GLU A 288 10.06 2.22 -39.31
N LEU A 289 9.05 1.93 -38.50
CA LEU A 289 7.65 1.77 -38.90
C LEU A 289 7.12 3.03 -39.57
N LEU A 290 7.46 4.24 -39.09
CA LEU A 290 7.07 5.48 -39.76
C LEU A 290 7.75 5.65 -41.14
N LYS A 291 8.98 5.16 -41.30
CA LYS A 291 9.67 5.14 -42.61
C LYS A 291 9.03 4.12 -43.54
N GLU A 292 8.78 2.90 -43.09
CA GLU A 292 8.08 1.87 -43.86
C GLU A 292 6.67 2.31 -44.28
N LEU A 293 5.92 2.95 -43.37
CA LEU A 293 4.60 3.51 -43.67
C LEU A 293 4.68 4.58 -44.76
N ALA A 294 5.73 5.40 -44.75
CA ALA A 294 5.98 6.42 -45.77
C ALA A 294 6.39 5.80 -47.12
N GLU A 295 7.17 4.71 -47.11
CA GLU A 295 7.53 3.96 -48.31
C GLU A 295 6.32 3.26 -48.94
N LEU A 296 5.44 2.66 -48.13
CA LEU A 296 4.19 2.03 -48.62
C LEU A 296 3.22 3.05 -49.22
N ARG A 297 3.16 4.27 -48.66
CA ARG A 297 2.43 5.40 -49.25
C ARG A 297 3.05 5.82 -50.59
N ALA A 298 4.37 5.96 -50.65
CA ALA A 298 5.08 6.32 -51.88
C ALA A 298 4.96 5.27 -52.99
N ALA A 299 4.86 3.99 -52.61
CA ALA A 299 4.59 2.87 -53.51
C ALA A 299 3.12 2.76 -53.95
N GLY A 300 2.22 3.60 -53.41
CA GLY A 300 0.80 3.59 -53.75
C GLY A 300 0.03 2.40 -53.18
N VAL A 301 0.59 1.70 -52.20
CA VAL A 301 -0.02 0.54 -51.54
C VAL A 301 -1.06 0.98 -50.50
N LEU A 302 -0.82 2.13 -49.86
CA LEU A 302 -1.72 2.73 -48.88
C LEU A 302 -2.39 3.98 -49.43
N THR A 303 -3.67 4.15 -49.12
CA THR A 303 -4.37 5.42 -49.34
C THR A 303 -3.93 6.47 -48.30
N GLU A 304 -4.16 7.75 -48.60
CA GLU A 304 -3.80 8.85 -47.68
C GLU A 304 -4.49 8.70 -46.32
N ASP A 305 -5.75 8.30 -46.31
CA ASP A 305 -6.54 8.16 -45.09
C ASP A 305 -6.03 7.01 -44.21
N GLU A 306 -5.64 5.88 -44.82
CA GLU A 306 -5.03 4.74 -44.11
C GLU A 306 -3.65 5.10 -43.55
N PHE A 307 -2.86 5.87 -44.31
CA PHE A 307 -1.57 6.39 -43.85
C PHE A 307 -1.74 7.32 -42.64
N GLN A 308 -2.66 8.28 -42.68
CA GLN A 308 -2.86 9.22 -41.56
C GLN A 308 -3.39 8.51 -40.31
N ALA A 309 -4.30 7.55 -40.47
CA ALA A 309 -4.82 6.75 -39.36
C ALA A 309 -3.72 5.93 -38.67
N LYS A 310 -2.89 5.21 -39.45
CA LYS A 310 -1.79 4.40 -38.91
C LYS A 310 -0.65 5.24 -38.35
N LYS A 311 -0.31 6.36 -39.00
CA LYS A 311 0.67 7.32 -38.48
C LYS A 311 0.23 7.88 -37.13
N LYS A 312 -1.05 8.23 -36.99
CA LYS A 312 -1.60 8.70 -35.71
C LYS A 312 -1.55 7.61 -34.64
N GLU A 313 -1.94 6.38 -34.97
CA GLU A 313 -1.85 5.24 -34.04
C GLU A 313 -0.41 4.98 -33.55
N ILE A 314 0.59 5.10 -34.43
CA ILE A 314 2.01 4.94 -34.07
C ILE A 314 2.50 6.13 -33.23
N LEU A 315 2.11 7.36 -33.57
CA LEU A 315 2.46 8.54 -32.79
C LEU A 315 1.79 8.57 -31.41
N ASP A 316 0.57 8.04 -31.27
CA ASP A 316 -0.13 7.92 -30.00
C ASP A 316 0.51 6.86 -29.08
N ARG A 317 1.42 6.01 -29.59
CA ARG A 317 2.19 5.01 -28.84
C ARG A 317 3.57 5.49 -28.40
N LEU A 318 4.01 6.67 -28.87
CA LEU A 318 5.24 7.35 -28.47
C LEU A 318 4.99 8.24 -27.25
#